data_AF-A0A8J2PZC5-F1
#
_entry.id   AF-A0A8J2PZC5-F1
#
_cell.length_a   1.000
_cell.length_b   1.000
_cell.length_c   1.000
_cell.angle_alpha   90.00
_cell.angle_beta   90.00
_cell.angle_gamma   90.00
#
_symmetry.space_group_name_H-M   'P 1'
#
loop_
_entity.id
_entity.type
_entity.pdbx_description
1 polymer ?
#
loop_
_entity_poly.entity_id
_entity_poly.type
_entity_poly.pdbx_seq_one_letter_code
_entity_poly.pdbx_strand_id
1 'polypeptide(L)'
;MLLEKHSRILTIAMEALVQDFEPRHAIPYMCSEGIFSDDQQEIILGMTGRTLRVMEFIRQYRKSANALDPLIAYFEKYGQQHLAHLLSKDYIPEDQPLLTSDALEDRLFLEGNVPRLPFYRVLRANLLEKLKNLLVDLSSQDQFWLVVHGFPGCGKSFLAATVLHAYPILLSRYYEHVIWVEDGCTSASQLSGVFSNFVFLATDALVLTGKETFAQFLPLAKTALREKPNTLVVLNDIYLQESVRWFDQLNCRILATSRNLEIFQVSSSNPVHFAVDPPGFSLAETEIMFQQLHSSAAVSSSSYNKHLFHIHRRTMGLPALLGIVRQQACNSHNDFYNLRCLLNYYPLTTISTFTYYKHKNMVDAIMESYKSLTECQKTIMETFVIFGYDQWVPLELVLLCVPFDISGDQDISCMMLQELEPLVKSSLLDKRIAALDGKVDSDVPLLYDFHINLIMHSFLSVTVDRQAIEDRLRLFIRPNVSSFLLGHRCTDSNFMHRVHSYINLHPSLFQEIIYEDCSPQIKAIGQYAENDSDFCSNFYDNASDNSRITRKKSNSTVKNWSDNCIFM
;
A
#
# COMPACT_ATOMS: atom_id res chain seq x y z
N MET A 1 -28.44 24.44 2.55
CA MET A 1 -27.06 24.01 2.24
C MET A 1 -26.91 23.83 0.74
N LEU A 2 -25.90 24.49 0.19
CA LEU A 2 -25.73 24.63 -1.24
C LEU A 2 -25.22 23.31 -1.84
N LEU A 3 -25.78 22.91 -2.99
CA LEU A 3 -25.29 21.73 -3.72
C LEU A 3 -23.83 21.92 -4.15
N GLU A 4 -23.08 20.83 -4.25
CA GLU A 4 -21.66 20.90 -4.57
C GLU A 4 -21.41 21.56 -5.93
N LYS A 5 -22.20 21.22 -6.96
CA LYS A 5 -22.16 21.88 -8.28
C LYS A 5 -22.20 23.41 -8.17
N HIS A 6 -23.06 23.93 -7.30
CA HIS A 6 -23.20 25.37 -7.09
C HIS A 6 -22.05 25.97 -6.27
N SER A 7 -21.52 25.22 -5.30
CA SER A 7 -20.32 25.64 -4.56
C SER A 7 -19.10 25.77 -5.49
N ARG A 8 -18.95 24.84 -6.44
CA ARG A 8 -17.91 24.88 -7.49
C ARG A 8 -18.00 26.15 -8.33
N ILE A 9 -19.20 26.47 -8.82
CA ILE A 9 -19.45 27.67 -9.63
C ILE A 9 -19.08 28.94 -8.84
N LEU A 10 -19.46 29.01 -7.56
CA LEU A 10 -19.08 30.14 -6.71
C LEU A 10 -17.57 30.29 -6.52
N THR A 11 -16.83 29.19 -6.43
CA THR A 11 -15.39 29.30 -6.27
C THR A 11 -14.70 29.79 -7.53
N ILE A 12 -15.16 29.37 -8.71
CA ILE A 12 -14.64 29.88 -9.99
C ILE A 12 -14.98 31.35 -10.15
N ALA A 13 -16.19 31.73 -9.76
CA ALA A 13 -16.64 33.11 -9.76
C ALA A 13 -15.94 33.98 -8.71
N MET A 14 -15.19 33.39 -7.77
CA MET A 14 -14.62 34.11 -6.63
C MET A 14 -13.75 35.28 -7.06
N GLU A 15 -12.92 35.12 -8.08
CA GLU A 15 -12.07 36.21 -8.56
C GLU A 15 -12.90 37.39 -9.10
N ALA A 16 -13.90 37.10 -9.95
CA ALA A 16 -14.81 38.11 -10.49
C ALA A 16 -15.66 38.77 -9.38
N LEU A 17 -16.12 37.97 -8.40
CA LEU A 17 -16.87 38.47 -7.25
C LEU A 17 -16.00 39.38 -6.38
N VAL A 18 -14.75 39.01 -6.10
CA VAL A 18 -13.83 39.86 -5.33
C VAL A 18 -13.57 41.19 -6.05
N GLN A 19 -13.50 41.18 -7.39
CA GLN A 19 -13.27 42.40 -8.17
C GLN A 19 -14.50 43.31 -8.24
N ASP A 20 -15.71 42.78 -8.45
CA ASP A 20 -16.87 43.59 -8.85
C ASP A 20 -18.05 43.59 -7.85
N PHE A 21 -18.02 42.74 -6.82
CA PHE A 21 -19.11 42.62 -5.85
C PHE A 21 -18.89 43.46 -4.59
N GLU A 22 -19.95 44.08 -4.07
CA GLU A 22 -19.99 44.70 -2.74
C GLU A 22 -21.12 44.07 -1.90
N PRO A 23 -20.77 43.21 -0.92
CA PRO A 23 -21.73 42.47 -0.12
C PRO A 23 -22.73 43.33 0.66
N ARG A 24 -22.35 44.55 1.06
CA ARG A 24 -23.22 45.46 1.83
C ARG A 24 -24.56 45.74 1.16
N HIS A 25 -24.59 45.78 -0.17
CA HIS A 25 -25.81 46.05 -0.93
C HIS A 25 -26.68 44.80 -1.11
N ALA A 26 -26.08 43.61 -1.02
CA ALA A 26 -26.76 42.34 -1.19
C ALA A 26 -27.41 41.82 0.10
N ILE A 27 -26.85 42.15 1.27
CA ILE A 27 -27.35 41.65 2.56
C ILE A 27 -28.86 41.89 2.77
N PRO A 28 -29.41 43.10 2.57
CA PRO A 28 -30.85 43.33 2.78
C PRO A 28 -31.73 42.44 1.89
N TYR A 29 -31.29 42.19 0.66
CA TYR A 29 -31.98 41.29 -0.26
C TYR A 29 -31.90 39.83 0.23
N MET A 30 -30.72 39.37 0.64
CA MET A 30 -30.54 37.99 1.14
C MET A 30 -31.29 37.74 2.46
N CYS A 31 -31.41 38.75 3.33
CA CYS A 31 -32.24 38.68 4.53
C CYS A 31 -33.73 38.62 4.17
N SER A 32 -34.18 39.37 3.15
CA SER A 32 -35.58 39.32 2.69
C SER A 32 -35.99 37.97 2.11
N GLU A 33 -35.05 37.27 1.47
CA GLU A 33 -35.22 35.90 0.97
C GLU A 33 -35.04 34.84 2.07
N GLY A 34 -34.79 35.25 3.32
CA GLY A 34 -34.62 34.35 4.47
C GLY A 34 -33.34 33.50 4.42
N ILE A 35 -32.35 33.89 3.61
CA ILE A 35 -31.08 33.16 3.45
C ILE A 35 -30.10 33.54 4.56
N PHE A 36 -30.10 34.79 5.01
CA PHE A 36 -29.23 35.26 6.10
C PHE A 36 -30.01 35.61 7.35
N SER A 37 -29.39 35.33 8.51
CA SER A 37 -29.83 35.83 9.81
C SER A 37 -29.17 37.16 10.17
N ASP A 38 -29.76 37.85 11.14
CA ASP A 38 -29.24 39.13 11.66
C ASP A 38 -27.79 39.00 12.19
N ASP A 39 -27.47 37.87 12.83
CA ASP A 39 -26.11 37.57 13.31
C ASP A 39 -25.10 37.46 12.15
N GLN A 40 -25.48 36.78 11.05
CA GLN A 40 -24.62 36.64 9.88
C GLN A 40 -24.39 37.99 9.20
N GLN A 41 -25.41 38.83 9.16
CA GLN A 41 -25.30 40.20 8.66
C GLN A 41 -24.30 41.01 9.49
N GLU A 42 -24.35 40.96 10.82
CA GLU A 42 -23.43 41.69 11.68
C GLU A 42 -21.97 41.26 11.46
N ILE A 43 -21.72 39.94 11.35
CA ILE A 43 -20.40 39.39 11.06
C ILE A 43 -19.85 39.90 9.73
N ILE A 44 -20.66 39.86 8.66
CA ILE A 44 -20.22 40.31 7.33
C ILE A 44 -19.96 41.83 7.35
N LEU A 45 -20.85 42.62 7.96
CA LEU A 45 -20.70 44.07 8.01
C LEU A 45 -19.52 44.53 8.89
N GLY A 46 -19.18 43.74 9.92
CA GLY A 46 -18.04 43.97 10.81
C GLY A 46 -16.66 43.82 10.14
N MET A 47 -16.58 43.19 8.97
CA MET A 47 -15.31 43.05 8.23
C MET A 47 -14.89 44.38 7.58
N THR A 48 -13.65 44.80 7.86
CA THR A 48 -13.11 46.09 7.43
C THR A 48 -12.82 46.16 5.93
N GLY A 49 -12.25 45.09 5.35
CA GLY A 49 -11.91 45.01 3.92
C GLY A 49 -13.03 44.48 3.03
N ARG A 50 -13.17 45.01 1.80
CA ARG A 50 -14.16 44.52 0.81
C ARG A 50 -13.91 43.06 0.45
N THR A 51 -12.67 42.68 0.19
CA THR A 51 -12.28 41.29 -0.12
C THR A 51 -12.67 40.33 1.01
N LEU A 52 -12.38 40.71 2.26
CA LEU A 52 -12.78 39.93 3.44
C LEU A 52 -14.31 39.83 3.57
N ARG A 53 -15.04 40.91 3.30
CA ARG A 53 -16.51 40.89 3.24
C ARG A 53 -17.03 39.93 2.19
N VAL A 54 -16.45 39.90 0.98
CA VAL A 54 -16.88 39.01 -0.11
C VAL A 54 -16.64 37.55 0.27
N MET A 55 -15.44 37.25 0.79
CA MET A 55 -15.11 35.89 1.25
C MET A 55 -16.05 35.43 2.36
N GLU A 56 -16.30 36.28 3.36
CA GLU A 56 -17.20 35.94 4.46
C GLU A 56 -18.66 35.82 4.01
N PHE A 57 -19.12 36.69 3.10
CA PHE A 57 -20.45 36.58 2.49
C PHE A 57 -20.64 35.23 1.79
N ILE A 58 -19.68 34.83 0.95
CA ILE A 58 -19.75 33.56 0.22
C ILE A 58 -19.67 32.38 1.19
N ARG A 59 -18.83 32.46 2.22
CA ARG A 59 -18.73 31.43 3.27
C ARG A 59 -20.07 31.23 3.98
N GLN A 60 -20.75 32.31 4.36
CA GLN A 60 -22.08 32.24 4.98
C GLN A 60 -23.14 31.74 3.99
N TYR A 61 -23.08 32.21 2.74
CA TYR A 61 -24.01 31.78 1.68
C TYR A 61 -23.93 30.28 1.42
N ARG A 62 -22.73 29.70 1.35
CA ARG A 62 -22.53 28.24 1.21
C ARG A 62 -23.21 27.44 2.34
N LYS A 63 -23.22 28.00 3.56
CA LYS A 63 -23.82 27.38 4.74
C LYS A 63 -25.34 27.44 4.71
N SER A 64 -25.91 28.59 4.37
CA SER A 64 -27.35 28.84 4.51
C SER A 64 -28.17 28.59 3.24
N ALA A 65 -27.67 28.95 2.05
CA ALA A 65 -28.42 28.84 0.81
C ALA A 65 -28.61 27.39 0.35
N ASN A 66 -29.61 27.12 -0.49
CA ASN A 66 -29.85 25.80 -1.12
C ASN A 66 -29.54 25.79 -2.63
N ALA A 67 -29.66 26.94 -3.29
CA ALA A 67 -29.47 27.13 -4.73
C ALA A 67 -28.77 28.48 -5.01
N LEU A 68 -28.26 28.67 -6.23
CA LEU A 68 -27.68 29.95 -6.67
C LEU A 68 -28.74 30.94 -7.18
N ASP A 69 -29.95 30.49 -7.48
CA ASP A 69 -30.99 31.30 -8.11
C ASP A 69 -31.25 32.64 -7.37
N PRO A 70 -31.30 32.70 -6.02
CA PRO A 70 -31.49 33.97 -5.32
C PRO A 70 -30.34 34.96 -5.54
N LEU A 71 -29.11 34.46 -5.66
CA LEU A 71 -27.92 35.28 -5.91
C LEU A 71 -27.86 35.74 -7.38
N ILE A 72 -28.25 34.87 -8.32
CA ILE A 72 -28.37 35.22 -9.74
C ILE A 72 -29.45 36.29 -9.93
N ALA A 73 -30.63 36.11 -9.34
CA ALA A 73 -31.73 37.06 -9.40
C ALA A 73 -31.35 38.43 -8.81
N TYR A 74 -30.55 38.45 -7.73
CA TYR A 74 -29.96 39.68 -7.20
C TYR A 74 -29.09 40.37 -8.26
N PHE A 75 -28.14 39.66 -8.86
CA PHE A 75 -27.26 40.27 -9.86
C PHE A 75 -27.99 40.78 -11.10
N GLU A 76 -29.05 40.10 -11.54
CA GLU A 76 -29.90 40.58 -12.63
C GLU A 76 -30.66 41.86 -12.24
N LYS A 77 -31.25 41.90 -11.04
CA LYS A 77 -32.05 43.03 -10.55
C LYS A 77 -31.23 44.29 -10.31
N TYR A 78 -29.99 44.13 -9.84
CA TYR A 78 -29.09 45.25 -9.50
C TYR A 78 -28.10 45.60 -10.62
N GLY A 79 -28.29 45.06 -11.83
CA GLY A 79 -27.57 45.48 -13.04
C GLY A 79 -26.18 44.87 -13.23
N GLN A 80 -25.81 43.83 -12.48
CA GLN A 80 -24.55 43.10 -12.60
C GLN A 80 -24.72 41.84 -13.45
N GLN A 81 -25.19 42.01 -14.69
CA GLN A 81 -25.54 40.91 -15.59
C GLN A 81 -24.35 40.00 -15.94
N HIS A 82 -23.12 40.51 -15.93
CA HIS A 82 -21.93 39.70 -16.19
C HIS A 82 -21.68 38.65 -15.10
N LEU A 83 -21.91 39.00 -13.83
CA LEU A 83 -21.83 38.06 -12.70
C LEU A 83 -22.98 37.06 -12.74
N ALA A 84 -24.20 37.51 -13.05
CA ALA A 84 -25.35 36.62 -13.24
C ALA A 84 -25.11 35.60 -14.36
N HIS A 85 -24.58 36.05 -15.51
CA HIS A 85 -24.23 35.18 -16.62
C HIS A 85 -23.12 34.19 -16.26
N LEU A 86 -22.13 34.62 -15.48
CA LEU A 86 -21.03 33.75 -15.05
C LEU A 86 -21.50 32.68 -14.07
N LEU A 87 -22.44 33.01 -13.16
CA LEU A 87 -23.01 32.05 -12.20
C LEU A 87 -24.07 31.13 -12.79
N SER A 88 -24.67 31.49 -13.93
CA SER A 88 -25.67 30.68 -14.64
C SER A 88 -25.06 29.71 -15.65
N LYS A 89 -23.75 29.80 -15.93
CA LYS A 89 -23.05 28.83 -16.78
C LYS A 89 -22.89 27.49 -16.09
N ASP A 90 -23.05 26.42 -16.87
CA ASP A 90 -22.65 25.08 -16.45
C ASP A 90 -21.12 25.00 -16.34
N TYR A 91 -20.64 24.34 -15.28
CA TYR A 91 -19.23 24.17 -15.03
C TYR A 91 -18.58 23.23 -16.05
N ILE A 92 -17.62 23.75 -16.82
CA ILE A 92 -16.76 22.96 -17.72
C ILE A 92 -15.32 23.06 -17.18
N PRO A 93 -14.76 21.97 -16.62
CA PRO A 93 -13.39 21.98 -16.07
C PRO A 93 -12.33 22.44 -17.08
N GLU A 94 -12.53 22.15 -18.37
CA GLU A 94 -11.57 22.39 -19.44
C GLU A 94 -11.33 23.88 -19.73
N ASP A 95 -12.30 24.74 -19.40
CA ASP A 95 -12.23 26.18 -19.61
C ASP A 95 -11.38 26.90 -18.55
N GLN A 96 -11.02 26.21 -17.47
CA GLN A 96 -10.26 26.81 -16.37
C GLN A 96 -8.76 26.93 -16.73
N PRO A 97 -8.15 28.12 -16.52
CA PRO A 97 -6.73 28.33 -16.78
C PRO A 97 -5.88 27.45 -15.87
N LEU A 98 -4.71 27.06 -16.38
CA LEU A 98 -3.72 26.36 -15.56
C LEU A 98 -3.14 27.32 -14.51
N LEU A 99 -2.88 26.79 -13.32
CA LEU A 99 -2.24 27.53 -12.25
C LEU A 99 -0.78 27.85 -12.61
N THR A 100 -0.30 29.00 -12.11
CA THR A 100 1.13 29.35 -12.14
C THR A 100 1.95 28.38 -11.29
N SER A 101 3.25 28.23 -11.59
CA SER A 101 4.16 27.34 -10.84
C SER A 101 4.13 27.60 -9.33
N ASP A 102 4.19 28.87 -8.91
CA ASP A 102 4.23 29.24 -7.49
C ASP A 102 2.93 28.84 -6.76
N ALA A 103 1.78 29.13 -7.37
CA ALA A 103 0.47 28.73 -6.83
C ALA A 103 0.28 27.20 -6.75
N LEU A 104 0.93 26.43 -7.64
CA LEU A 104 0.93 24.97 -7.56
C LEU A 104 1.78 24.48 -6.39
N GLU A 105 2.96 25.08 -6.18
CA GLU A 105 3.81 24.75 -5.04
C GLU A 105 3.13 25.07 -3.71
N ASP A 106 2.45 26.22 -3.62
CA ASP A 106 1.68 26.61 -2.43
C ASP A 106 0.57 25.59 -2.14
N ARG A 107 -0.23 25.22 -3.15
CA ARG A 107 -1.30 24.21 -3.00
C ARG A 107 -0.76 22.83 -2.62
N LEU A 108 0.34 22.41 -3.21
CA LEU A 108 0.94 21.10 -2.94
C LEU A 108 1.59 21.03 -1.57
N PHE A 109 2.44 22.01 -1.23
CA PHE A 109 3.32 21.93 -0.08
C PHE A 109 2.82 22.70 1.14
N LEU A 110 2.30 23.92 0.96
CA LEU A 110 1.87 24.75 2.09
C LEU A 110 0.47 24.36 2.56
N GLU A 111 -0.47 24.21 1.63
CA GLU A 111 -1.86 23.87 1.96
C GLU A 111 -2.06 22.36 2.09
N GLY A 112 -1.51 21.58 1.15
CA GLY A 112 -1.83 20.17 1.02
C GLY A 112 -0.88 19.18 1.67
N ASN A 113 0.26 19.63 2.20
CA ASN A 113 1.26 18.78 2.87
C ASN A 113 1.73 17.58 2.01
N VAL A 114 1.71 17.71 0.68
CA VAL A 114 2.10 16.64 -0.25
C VAL A 114 3.62 16.44 -0.17
N PRO A 115 4.12 15.19 -0.01
CA PRO A 115 5.55 14.95 0.10
C PRO A 115 6.30 15.34 -1.17
N ARG A 116 7.51 15.90 -0.98
CA ARG A 116 8.45 16.17 -2.08
C ARG A 116 9.00 14.86 -2.62
N LEU A 117 9.19 14.82 -3.94
CA LEU A 117 9.73 13.65 -4.61
C LEU A 117 11.26 13.56 -4.45
N PRO A 118 11.84 12.36 -4.25
CA PRO A 118 13.28 12.16 -4.32
C PRO A 118 13.90 12.66 -5.63
N PHE A 119 15.16 13.10 -5.54
CA PHE A 119 15.92 13.57 -6.70
C PHE A 119 16.10 12.48 -7.77
N TYR A 120 16.13 11.21 -7.36
CA TYR A 120 16.27 10.05 -8.24
C TYR A 120 14.96 9.43 -8.71
N ARG A 121 13.93 10.27 -8.83
CA ARG A 121 12.61 9.85 -9.32
C ARG A 121 12.68 9.17 -10.69
N VAL A 122 11.94 8.08 -10.80
CA VAL A 122 11.67 7.39 -12.08
C VAL A 122 10.17 7.47 -12.33
N LEU A 123 9.80 7.97 -13.51
CA LEU A 123 8.40 8.16 -13.88
C LEU A 123 7.85 6.92 -14.57
N ARG A 124 6.91 6.22 -13.91
CA ARG A 124 6.19 5.08 -14.49
C ARG A 124 5.03 5.57 -15.37
N ALA A 125 5.34 6.10 -16.55
CA ALA A 125 4.39 6.83 -17.40
C ALA A 125 3.04 6.12 -17.61
N ASN A 126 3.07 4.81 -17.86
CA ASN A 126 1.84 4.02 -18.08
C ASN A 126 0.92 3.99 -16.85
N LEU A 127 1.46 3.85 -15.64
CA LEU A 127 0.67 3.86 -14.42
C LEU A 127 0.21 5.28 -14.07
N LEU A 128 1.06 6.27 -14.31
CA LEU A 128 0.77 7.68 -14.07
C LEU A 128 -0.41 8.16 -14.92
N GLU A 129 -0.40 7.88 -16.23
CA GLU A 129 -1.52 8.25 -17.12
C GLU A 129 -2.81 7.52 -16.75
N LYS A 130 -2.74 6.21 -16.44
CA LYS A 130 -3.93 5.45 -15.99
C LYS A 130 -4.52 6.03 -14.71
N LEU A 131 -3.69 6.32 -13.71
CA LEU A 131 -4.14 6.88 -12.43
C LEU A 131 -4.69 8.30 -12.60
N LYS A 132 -4.06 9.13 -13.43
CA LYS A 132 -4.55 10.46 -13.78
C LYS A 132 -5.91 10.39 -14.47
N ASN A 133 -6.07 9.57 -15.51
CA ASN A 133 -7.36 9.44 -16.20
C ASN A 133 -8.46 8.96 -15.26
N LEU A 134 -8.16 8.00 -14.39
CA LEU A 134 -9.12 7.53 -13.40
C LEU A 134 -9.51 8.63 -12.39
N LEU A 135 -8.56 9.45 -11.93
CA LEU A 135 -8.88 10.61 -11.10
C LEU A 135 -9.75 11.65 -11.85
N VAL A 136 -9.47 11.89 -13.12
CA VAL A 136 -10.32 12.76 -13.96
C VAL A 136 -11.73 12.20 -14.07
N ASP A 137 -11.90 10.90 -14.32
CA ASP A 137 -13.20 10.24 -14.43
C ASP A 137 -13.99 10.30 -13.11
N LEU A 138 -13.30 10.17 -11.97
CA LEU A 138 -13.92 10.24 -10.65
C LEU A 138 -14.21 11.68 -10.16
N SER A 139 -13.65 12.70 -10.80
CA SER A 139 -13.84 14.11 -10.40
C SER A 139 -15.30 14.57 -10.46
N SER A 140 -16.12 13.94 -11.30
CA SER A 140 -17.55 14.24 -11.42
C SER A 140 -18.36 13.71 -10.24
N GLN A 141 -17.82 12.78 -9.47
CA GLN A 141 -18.49 12.20 -8.30
C GLN A 141 -18.32 13.11 -7.08
N ASP A 142 -19.36 13.20 -6.26
CA ASP A 142 -19.34 13.99 -5.02
C ASP A 142 -18.48 13.31 -3.93
N GLN A 143 -18.50 11.98 -3.90
CA GLN A 143 -17.72 11.15 -2.97
C GLN A 143 -17.22 9.89 -3.69
N PHE A 144 -16.00 9.46 -3.39
CA PHE A 144 -15.45 8.20 -3.88
C PHE A 144 -14.28 7.73 -3.02
N TRP A 145 -14.01 6.43 -3.08
CA TRP A 145 -12.75 5.85 -2.62
C TRP A 145 -11.98 5.31 -3.81
N LEU A 146 -10.76 5.80 -3.98
CA LEU A 146 -9.79 5.26 -4.91
C LEU A 146 -8.64 4.64 -4.10
N VAL A 147 -8.50 3.33 -4.17
CA VAL A 147 -7.53 2.58 -3.38
C VAL A 147 -6.38 2.11 -4.26
N VAL A 148 -5.23 2.76 -4.13
CA VAL A 148 -3.97 2.33 -4.75
C VAL A 148 -3.34 1.25 -3.87
N HIS A 149 -3.32 0.02 -4.37
CA HIS A 149 -2.84 -1.14 -3.64
C HIS A 149 -1.71 -1.89 -4.36
N GLY A 150 -0.98 -2.72 -3.62
CA GLY A 150 0.12 -3.51 -4.14
C GLY A 150 1.17 -3.84 -3.07
N PHE A 151 2.19 -4.60 -3.49
CA PHE A 151 3.25 -5.11 -2.61
C PHE A 151 3.95 -4.01 -1.77
N PRO A 152 4.41 -4.30 -0.54
CA PRO A 152 5.21 -3.37 0.24
C PRO A 152 6.43 -2.88 -0.55
N GLY A 153 6.65 -1.56 -0.61
CA GLY A 153 7.80 -0.98 -1.32
C GLY A 153 7.68 -0.92 -2.85
N CYS A 154 6.52 -1.25 -3.45
CA CYS A 154 6.27 -1.09 -4.90
C CYS A 154 6.10 0.38 -5.36
N GLY A 155 6.13 1.34 -4.43
CA GLY A 155 6.06 2.78 -4.73
C GLY A 155 4.65 3.38 -4.78
N LYS A 156 3.65 2.82 -4.08
CA LYS A 156 2.27 3.36 -4.01
C LYS A 156 2.21 4.84 -3.63
N SER A 157 2.78 5.19 -2.48
CA SER A 157 2.82 6.57 -1.96
C SER A 157 3.55 7.49 -2.93
N PHE A 158 4.65 7.02 -3.50
CA PHE A 158 5.41 7.75 -4.50
C PHE A 158 4.58 7.97 -5.79
N LEU A 159 3.83 6.97 -6.26
CA LEU A 159 2.96 7.07 -7.42
C LEU A 159 1.83 8.09 -7.18
N ALA A 160 1.16 8.02 -6.03
CA ALA A 160 0.11 8.95 -5.64
C ALA A 160 0.62 10.41 -5.60
N ALA A 161 1.76 10.65 -4.96
CA ALA A 161 2.38 11.99 -4.96
C ALA A 161 2.81 12.41 -6.37
N THR A 162 3.44 11.51 -7.13
CA THR A 162 3.97 11.83 -8.47
C THR A 162 2.88 12.22 -9.45
N VAL A 163 1.68 11.64 -9.38
CA VAL A 163 0.55 12.05 -10.23
C VAL A 163 0.17 13.52 -10.00
N LEU A 164 0.15 13.96 -8.74
CA LEU A 164 -0.18 15.35 -8.39
C LEU A 164 0.90 16.33 -8.85
N HIS A 165 2.18 15.93 -8.76
CA HIS A 165 3.31 16.73 -9.26
C HIS A 165 3.41 16.78 -10.79
N ALA A 166 3.17 15.65 -11.46
CA ALA A 166 3.36 15.51 -12.91
C ALA A 166 2.21 16.08 -13.72
N TYR A 167 1.00 16.11 -13.16
CA TYR A 167 -0.19 16.63 -13.83
C TYR A 167 -0.84 17.77 -13.04
N PRO A 168 -0.30 19.00 -13.17
CA PRO A 168 -0.90 20.21 -12.57
C PRO A 168 -2.37 20.42 -12.93
N ILE A 169 -2.80 19.87 -14.06
CA ILE A 169 -4.18 19.94 -14.55
C ILE A 169 -5.19 19.39 -13.53
N LEU A 170 -4.78 18.40 -12.72
CA LEU A 170 -5.61 17.82 -11.67
C LEU A 170 -5.93 18.87 -10.60
N LEU A 171 -4.93 19.66 -10.21
CA LEU A 171 -5.06 20.70 -9.17
C LEU A 171 -5.66 22.00 -9.68
N SER A 172 -5.56 22.26 -10.98
CA SER A 172 -6.10 23.47 -11.57
C SER A 172 -7.57 23.32 -11.99
N ARG A 173 -8.00 22.13 -12.45
CA ARG A 173 -9.32 21.93 -13.08
C ARG A 173 -10.25 20.98 -12.32
N TYR A 174 -9.72 20.03 -11.56
CA TYR A 174 -10.54 18.94 -11.02
C TYR A 174 -10.64 18.98 -9.49
N TYR A 175 -9.52 19.23 -8.83
CA TYR A 175 -9.40 19.27 -7.38
C TYR A 175 -8.81 20.61 -6.97
N GLU A 176 -9.56 21.39 -6.21
CA GLU A 176 -9.11 22.72 -5.82
C GLU A 176 -8.13 22.66 -4.66
N HIS A 177 -8.41 21.78 -3.71
CA HIS A 177 -7.59 21.53 -2.54
C HIS A 177 -7.16 20.07 -2.50
N VAL A 178 -5.96 19.82 -2.01
CA VAL A 178 -5.48 18.48 -1.67
C VAL A 178 -5.12 18.50 -0.19
N ILE A 179 -5.42 17.42 0.54
CA ILE A 179 -4.98 17.25 1.93
C ILE A 179 -4.30 15.90 2.05
N TRP A 180 -3.00 15.90 2.28
CA TRP A 180 -2.21 14.70 2.46
C TRP A 180 -2.05 14.34 3.94
N VAL A 181 -2.53 13.15 4.32
CA VAL A 181 -2.48 12.62 5.68
C VAL A 181 -1.67 11.33 5.70
N GLU A 182 -0.68 11.29 6.58
CA GLU A 182 0.03 10.06 6.93
C GLU A 182 -0.74 9.33 8.04
N ASP A 183 -1.25 8.13 7.75
CA ASP A 183 -1.85 7.26 8.77
C ASP A 183 -0.74 6.39 9.38
N GLY A 184 -0.29 5.36 8.66
CA GLY A 184 0.81 4.50 9.08
C GLY A 184 0.65 3.83 10.45
N CYS A 185 -0.55 3.87 11.04
CA CYS A 185 -0.83 3.40 12.39
C CYS A 185 -1.17 1.90 12.37
N THR A 186 -0.57 1.16 13.29
CA THR A 186 -0.82 -0.29 13.46
C THR A 186 -1.66 -0.60 14.70
N SER A 187 -1.91 0.40 15.55
CA SER A 187 -2.73 0.28 16.76
C SER A 187 -3.79 1.38 16.83
N ALA A 188 -4.99 1.02 17.30
CA ALA A 188 -6.13 1.94 17.37
C ALA A 188 -5.91 3.18 18.26
N SER A 189 -5.00 3.11 19.25
CA SER A 189 -4.69 4.26 20.12
C SER A 189 -4.04 5.42 19.37
N GLN A 190 -3.25 5.13 18.33
CA GLN A 190 -2.54 6.13 17.53
C GLN A 190 -3.46 6.88 16.55
N LEU A 191 -4.62 6.31 16.21
CA LEU A 191 -5.57 6.91 15.26
C LEU A 191 -6.11 8.26 15.71
N SER A 192 -6.23 8.47 17.02
CA SER A 192 -6.61 9.77 17.60
C SER A 192 -5.68 10.90 17.13
N GLY A 193 -4.38 10.62 17.00
CA GLY A 193 -3.40 11.57 16.48
C GLY A 193 -3.57 11.84 14.98
N VAL A 194 -3.88 10.81 14.20
CA VAL A 194 -4.14 10.94 12.75
C VAL A 194 -5.37 11.81 12.49
N PHE A 195 -6.47 11.57 13.20
CA PHE A 195 -7.69 12.36 13.01
C PHE A 195 -7.51 13.79 13.51
N SER A 196 -6.80 13.99 14.62
CA SER A 196 -6.45 15.34 15.09
C SER A 196 -5.59 16.09 14.07
N ASN A 197 -4.61 15.41 13.45
CA ASN A 197 -3.77 16.01 12.41
C ASN A 197 -4.59 16.35 11.17
N PHE A 198 -5.49 15.48 10.74
CA PHE A 198 -6.39 15.77 9.62
C PHE A 198 -7.30 16.98 9.90
N VAL A 199 -7.91 17.06 11.09
CA VAL A 199 -8.73 18.22 11.48
C VAL A 199 -7.90 19.50 11.47
N PHE A 200 -6.64 19.43 11.93
CA PHE A 200 -5.72 20.56 11.89
C PHE A 200 -5.40 21.02 10.46
N LEU A 201 -5.17 20.09 9.53
CA LEU A 201 -4.90 20.41 8.11
C LEU A 201 -6.16 20.90 7.38
N ALA A 202 -7.33 20.36 7.72
CA ALA A 202 -8.58 20.72 7.07
C ALA A 202 -9.09 22.09 7.54
N THR A 203 -8.95 22.41 8.83
CA THR A 203 -9.59 23.57 9.48
C THR A 203 -8.64 24.76 9.58
N ASP A 204 -9.17 25.98 9.46
CA ASP A 204 -8.38 27.19 9.70
C ASP A 204 -7.95 27.33 11.17
N ALA A 205 -6.73 27.79 11.39
CA ALA A 205 -6.11 27.91 12.71
C ALA A 205 -6.91 28.74 13.72
N LEU A 206 -7.78 29.64 13.25
CA LEU A 206 -8.62 30.50 14.09
C LEU A 206 -9.78 29.76 14.78
N VAL A 207 -10.17 28.59 14.26
CA VAL A 207 -11.29 27.80 14.80
C VAL A 207 -10.81 26.82 15.87
N LEU A 208 -9.53 26.44 15.86
CA LEU A 208 -8.99 25.41 16.72
C LEU A 208 -8.64 25.96 18.11
N THR A 209 -9.31 25.44 19.14
CA THR A 209 -9.08 25.86 20.54
C THR A 209 -7.97 25.08 21.25
N GLY A 210 -7.44 24.01 20.61
CA GLY A 210 -6.46 23.09 21.19
C GLY A 210 -7.01 22.18 22.29
N LYS A 211 -8.31 22.23 22.60
CA LYS A 211 -8.98 21.41 23.62
C LYS A 211 -10.04 20.47 23.04
N GLU A 212 -10.05 20.30 21.73
CA GLU A 212 -11.05 19.51 21.02
C GLU A 212 -10.97 18.03 21.43
N THR A 213 -12.12 17.44 21.71
CA THR A 213 -12.27 16.02 22.03
C THR A 213 -12.48 15.20 20.77
N PHE A 214 -12.21 13.89 20.84
CA PHE A 214 -12.37 12.97 19.71
C PHE A 214 -13.77 13.01 19.07
N ALA A 215 -14.82 13.21 19.88
CA ALA A 215 -16.19 13.33 19.39
C ALA A 215 -16.44 14.61 18.57
N GLN A 216 -15.66 15.66 18.81
CA GLN A 216 -15.74 16.93 18.08
C GLN A 216 -14.95 16.91 16.77
N PHE A 217 -14.01 15.99 16.58
CA PHE A 217 -13.20 15.92 15.35
C PHE A 217 -14.05 15.69 14.09
N LEU A 218 -15.02 14.77 14.14
CA LEU A 218 -15.87 14.48 12.98
C LEU A 218 -16.73 15.68 12.54
N PRO A 219 -17.50 16.35 13.42
CA PRO A 219 -18.28 17.50 13.01
C PRO A 219 -17.39 18.67 12.55
N LEU A 220 -16.24 18.90 13.19
CA LEU A 220 -15.28 19.93 12.77
C LEU A 220 -14.72 19.66 11.37
N ALA A 221 -14.28 18.43 11.11
CA ALA A 221 -13.81 18.00 9.79
C ALA A 221 -14.90 18.19 8.72
N LYS A 222 -16.15 17.82 9.02
CA LYS A 222 -17.27 18.05 8.09
C LYS A 222 -17.50 19.52 7.81
N THR A 223 -17.40 20.38 8.82
CA THR A 223 -17.55 21.83 8.61
C THR A 223 -16.40 22.40 7.79
N ALA A 224 -15.16 21.96 8.02
CA ALA A 224 -13.99 22.41 7.28
C ALA A 224 -14.05 21.97 5.80
N LEU A 225 -14.39 20.71 5.54
CA LEU A 225 -14.54 20.20 4.16
C LEU A 225 -15.70 20.88 3.40
N ARG A 226 -16.73 21.39 4.11
CA ARG A 226 -17.78 22.20 3.48
C ARG A 226 -17.30 23.57 3.05
N GLU A 227 -16.33 24.14 3.75
CA GLU A 227 -15.75 25.43 3.41
C GLU A 227 -14.78 25.31 2.21
N LYS A 228 -14.18 24.12 2.02
CA LYS A 228 -13.24 23.77 0.94
C LYS A 228 -13.88 22.80 -0.08
N PRO A 229 -14.65 23.29 -1.06
CA PRO A 229 -15.22 22.43 -2.10
C PRO A 229 -14.13 21.77 -2.95
N ASN A 230 -14.45 20.65 -3.63
CA ASN A 230 -13.50 19.94 -4.50
C ASN A 230 -12.19 19.51 -3.82
N THR A 231 -12.24 19.23 -2.52
CA THR A 231 -11.07 18.71 -1.79
C THR A 231 -10.83 17.24 -2.11
N LEU A 232 -9.60 16.89 -2.50
CA LEU A 232 -9.10 15.52 -2.57
C LEU A 232 -8.30 15.20 -1.30
N VAL A 233 -8.77 14.24 -0.51
CA VAL A 233 -8.04 13.76 0.67
C VAL A 233 -7.19 12.57 0.27
N VAL A 234 -5.88 12.64 0.51
CA VAL A 234 -4.94 11.55 0.26
C VAL A 234 -4.54 10.91 1.59
N LEU A 235 -4.88 9.64 1.76
CA LEU A 235 -4.56 8.86 2.96
C LEU A 235 -3.41 7.90 2.65
N ASN A 236 -2.26 8.14 3.28
CA ASN A 236 -1.05 7.36 3.03
C ASN A 236 -0.86 6.20 4.01
N ASP A 237 -0.60 5.00 3.49
CA ASP A 237 -0.27 3.75 4.21
C ASP A 237 -1.30 3.36 5.28
N ILE A 238 -2.56 3.12 4.88
CA ILE A 238 -3.64 2.68 5.78
C ILE A 238 -3.50 1.19 6.10
N TYR A 239 -3.55 0.83 7.39
CA TYR A 239 -3.58 -0.56 7.88
C TYR A 239 -4.88 -0.97 8.56
N LEU A 240 -5.57 -0.03 9.21
CA LEU A 240 -6.69 -0.32 10.11
C LEU A 240 -8.04 0.01 9.46
N GLN A 241 -9.03 -0.85 9.69
CA GLN A 241 -10.41 -0.65 9.22
C GLN A 241 -11.09 0.54 9.93
N GLU A 242 -10.66 0.87 11.14
CA GLU A 242 -11.21 1.97 11.94
C GLU A 242 -10.94 3.33 11.28
N SER A 243 -9.77 3.49 10.64
CA SER A 243 -9.46 4.67 9.82
C SER A 243 -10.45 4.80 8.67
N VAL A 244 -10.69 3.70 7.93
CA VAL A 244 -11.63 3.68 6.80
C VAL A 244 -13.03 4.06 7.26
N ARG A 245 -13.54 3.49 8.36
CA ARG A 245 -14.85 3.83 8.92
C ARG A 245 -14.99 5.31 9.26
N TRP A 246 -13.96 5.91 9.85
CA TRP A 246 -14.02 7.30 10.26
C TRP A 246 -14.02 8.25 9.06
N PHE A 247 -13.15 8.01 8.08
CA PHE A 247 -13.08 8.82 6.86
C PHE A 247 -14.29 8.62 5.95
N ASP A 248 -14.88 7.42 5.90
CA ASP A 248 -16.09 7.15 5.09
C ASP A 248 -17.27 8.01 5.56
N GLN A 249 -17.38 8.28 6.86
CA GLN A 249 -18.42 9.16 7.42
C GLN A 249 -18.31 10.62 6.96
N LEU A 250 -17.15 11.06 6.45
CA LEU A 250 -16.96 12.43 5.97
C LEU A 250 -17.60 12.67 4.61
N ASN A 251 -17.93 11.60 3.85
CA ASN A 251 -18.52 11.69 2.51
C ASN A 251 -17.69 12.58 1.57
N CYS A 252 -16.38 12.33 1.50
CA CYS A 252 -15.45 13.11 0.68
C CYS A 252 -14.76 12.24 -0.38
N ARG A 253 -13.92 12.88 -1.21
CA ARG A 253 -13.13 12.22 -2.25
C ARG A 253 -11.82 11.76 -1.65
N ILE A 254 -11.59 10.45 -1.61
CA ILE A 254 -10.46 9.87 -0.90
C ILE A 254 -9.61 9.05 -1.88
N LEU A 255 -8.33 9.41 -1.97
CA LEU A 255 -7.28 8.58 -2.56
C LEU A 255 -6.51 7.90 -1.42
N ALA A 256 -6.69 6.60 -1.24
CA ALA A 256 -5.99 5.83 -0.22
C ALA A 256 -4.85 5.02 -0.84
N THR A 257 -3.73 4.94 -0.15
CA THR A 257 -2.71 3.93 -0.43
C THR A 257 -2.72 2.89 0.67
N SER A 258 -2.76 1.62 0.30
CA SER A 258 -2.76 0.52 1.27
C SER A 258 -2.09 -0.72 0.70
N ARG A 259 -1.80 -1.65 1.60
CA ARG A 259 -1.29 -2.98 1.28
C ARG A 259 -2.40 -4.00 1.30
N ASN A 260 -3.39 -3.81 2.18
CA ASN A 260 -4.52 -4.71 2.36
C ASN A 260 -5.80 -4.11 1.76
N LEU A 261 -6.39 -4.78 0.78
CA LEU A 261 -7.67 -4.39 0.21
C LEU A 261 -8.88 -4.74 1.08
N GLU A 262 -8.76 -5.74 1.95
CA GLU A 262 -9.86 -6.26 2.75
C GLU A 262 -10.45 -5.20 3.69
N ILE A 263 -9.62 -4.30 4.21
CA ILE A 263 -10.04 -3.23 5.14
C ILE A 263 -11.04 -2.24 4.51
N PHE A 264 -11.07 -2.16 3.17
CA PHE A 264 -11.98 -1.27 2.44
C PHE A 264 -13.35 -1.91 2.17
N GLN A 265 -13.55 -3.19 2.50
CA GLN A 265 -14.90 -3.78 2.44
C GLN A 265 -15.88 -3.13 3.43
N VAL A 266 -15.34 -2.40 4.39
CA VAL A 266 -16.08 -1.71 5.44
C VAL A 266 -16.63 -0.35 4.96
N SER A 267 -16.16 0.18 3.83
CA SER A 267 -16.69 1.43 3.28
C SER A 267 -18.10 1.23 2.73
N SER A 268 -18.97 2.21 2.97
CA SER A 268 -20.34 2.21 2.42
C SER A 268 -20.37 2.48 0.91
N SER A 269 -19.37 3.21 0.44
CA SER A 269 -19.11 3.46 -0.98
C SER A 269 -18.33 2.30 -1.58
N ASN A 270 -18.65 1.92 -2.82
CA ASN A 270 -17.94 0.87 -3.54
C ASN A 270 -16.55 1.39 -3.94
N PRO A 271 -15.45 0.91 -3.32
CA PRO A 271 -14.13 1.45 -3.58
C PRO A 271 -13.63 1.04 -4.96
N VAL A 272 -13.09 2.00 -5.71
CA VAL A 272 -12.39 1.74 -6.98
C VAL A 272 -10.97 1.32 -6.66
N HIS A 273 -10.58 0.13 -7.13
CA HIS A 273 -9.26 -0.42 -6.87
C HIS A 273 -8.30 -0.14 -8.03
N PHE A 274 -7.10 0.33 -7.69
CA PHE A 274 -6.00 0.53 -8.62
C PHE A 274 -4.79 -0.29 -8.17
N ALA A 275 -4.50 -1.37 -8.90
CA ALA A 275 -3.36 -2.23 -8.64
C ALA A 275 -2.07 -1.62 -9.23
N VAL A 276 -1.02 -1.53 -8.41
CA VAL A 276 0.33 -1.20 -8.89
C VAL A 276 0.98 -2.46 -9.46
N ASP A 277 0.67 -2.75 -10.72
CA ASP A 277 1.14 -3.93 -11.46
C ASP A 277 1.88 -3.50 -12.74
N PRO A 278 3.11 -3.98 -13.01
CA PRO A 278 3.97 -4.81 -12.14
C PRO A 278 4.40 -4.10 -10.83
N PRO A 279 4.73 -4.85 -9.76
CA PRO A 279 5.17 -4.24 -8.49
C PRO A 279 6.55 -3.58 -8.62
N GLY A 280 7.40 -4.09 -9.51
CA GLY A 280 8.74 -3.56 -9.78
C GLY A 280 8.80 -2.62 -10.98
N PHE A 281 9.88 -1.86 -11.04
CA PHE A 281 10.33 -1.17 -12.25
C PHE A 281 10.70 -2.18 -13.33
N SER A 282 10.57 -1.78 -14.59
CA SER A 282 11.21 -2.46 -15.72
C SER A 282 12.73 -2.29 -15.68
N LEU A 283 13.43 -3.07 -16.50
CA LEU A 283 14.88 -2.95 -16.63
C LEU A 283 15.31 -1.56 -17.10
N ALA A 284 14.59 -0.96 -18.06
CA ALA A 284 14.85 0.39 -18.55
C ALA A 284 14.63 1.46 -17.46
N GLU A 285 13.56 1.32 -16.66
CA GLU A 285 13.30 2.19 -15.51
C GLU A 285 14.39 2.05 -14.44
N THR A 286 14.90 0.84 -14.22
CA THR A 286 16.02 0.58 -13.31
C THR A 286 17.31 1.23 -13.81
N GLU A 287 17.58 1.17 -15.12
CA GLU A 287 18.69 1.88 -15.76
C GLU A 287 18.60 3.38 -15.53
N ILE A 288 17.44 4.00 -15.78
CA ILE A 288 17.21 5.44 -15.56
C ILE A 288 17.51 5.81 -14.09
N MET A 289 17.08 4.97 -13.14
CA MET A 289 17.40 5.18 -11.73
C MET A 289 18.91 5.27 -11.56
N PHE A 290 19.69 4.24 -11.93
CA PHE A 290 21.12 4.17 -11.68
C PHE A 290 22.00 5.04 -12.59
N GLN A 291 21.52 5.48 -13.75
CA GLN A 291 22.23 6.40 -14.66
C GLN A 291 22.66 7.69 -13.95
N GLN A 292 21.85 8.17 -13.00
CA GLN A 292 22.14 9.39 -12.25
C GLN A 292 23.31 9.27 -11.25
N LEU A 293 23.86 8.07 -11.01
CA LEU A 293 25.03 7.86 -10.16
C LEU A 293 26.35 8.03 -10.91
N HIS A 294 26.34 8.00 -12.23
CA HIS A 294 27.55 8.02 -13.04
C HIS A 294 27.56 9.17 -14.03
N SER A 295 28.70 9.84 -14.11
CA SER A 295 29.08 10.62 -15.28
C SER A 295 29.18 9.68 -16.50
N SER A 296 28.69 10.15 -17.66
CA SER A 296 28.34 9.39 -18.87
C SER A 296 29.42 8.47 -19.49
N ALA A 297 30.66 8.47 -18.97
CA ALA A 297 31.79 7.74 -19.55
C ALA A 297 31.87 6.24 -19.20
N ALA A 298 31.17 5.76 -18.17
CA ALA A 298 31.24 4.35 -17.72
C ALA A 298 30.08 3.45 -18.18
N VAL A 299 29.01 4.05 -18.73
CA VAL A 299 27.72 3.40 -19.04
C VAL A 299 27.81 2.44 -20.24
N SER A 300 28.87 2.51 -21.04
CA SER A 300 29.08 1.69 -22.24
C SER A 300 29.80 0.36 -22.00
N SER A 301 30.13 0.01 -20.76
CA SER A 301 30.80 -1.27 -20.47
C SER A 301 29.80 -2.44 -20.40
N SER A 302 30.00 -3.47 -21.22
CA SER A 302 29.14 -4.68 -21.24
C SER A 302 29.07 -5.41 -19.90
N SER A 303 30.03 -5.19 -18.99
CA SER A 303 30.03 -5.66 -17.60
C SER A 303 29.01 -4.92 -16.74
N TYR A 304 28.87 -3.61 -16.87
CA TYR A 304 27.92 -2.79 -16.10
C TYR A 304 26.48 -3.28 -16.30
N ASN A 305 26.06 -3.48 -17.55
CA ASN A 305 24.73 -3.97 -17.87
C ASN A 305 24.47 -5.38 -17.30
N LYS A 306 25.49 -6.25 -17.25
CA LYS A 306 25.38 -7.57 -16.61
C LYS A 306 25.20 -7.47 -15.09
N HIS A 307 25.90 -6.56 -14.43
CA HIS A 307 25.74 -6.34 -12.99
C HIS A 307 24.38 -5.73 -12.65
N LEU A 308 23.94 -4.75 -13.43
CA LEU A 308 22.63 -4.12 -13.26
C LEU A 308 21.49 -5.11 -13.50
N PHE A 309 21.58 -5.93 -14.55
CA PHE A 309 20.62 -7.02 -14.80
C PHE A 309 20.55 -7.99 -13.61
N HIS A 310 21.70 -8.35 -13.04
CA HIS A 310 21.74 -9.22 -11.86
C HIS A 310 21.09 -8.55 -10.63
N ILE A 311 21.36 -7.27 -10.40
CA ILE A 311 20.74 -6.49 -9.32
C ILE A 311 19.23 -6.45 -9.52
N HIS A 312 18.77 -6.05 -10.70
CA HIS A 312 17.35 -5.98 -11.07
C HIS A 312 16.64 -7.31 -10.84
N ARG A 313 17.22 -8.42 -11.30
CA ARG A 313 16.66 -9.77 -11.11
C ARG A 313 16.55 -10.14 -9.63
N ARG A 314 17.55 -9.80 -8.81
CA ARG A 314 17.54 -10.11 -7.38
C ARG A 314 16.59 -9.24 -6.56
N THR A 315 16.35 -8.01 -7.00
CA THR A 315 15.45 -7.07 -6.32
C THR A 315 14.03 -7.06 -6.89
N MET A 316 13.76 -7.87 -7.93
CA MET A 316 12.52 -7.84 -8.72
C MET A 316 12.17 -6.44 -9.25
N GLY A 317 13.15 -5.55 -9.37
CA GLY A 317 12.93 -4.15 -9.70
C GLY A 317 12.17 -3.34 -8.64
N LEU A 318 11.99 -3.81 -7.41
CA LEU A 318 11.21 -3.07 -6.40
C LEU A 318 11.81 -1.68 -6.10
N PRO A 319 11.04 -0.59 -6.24
CA PRO A 319 11.54 0.77 -6.06
C PRO A 319 12.20 1.04 -4.70
N ALA A 320 11.60 0.56 -3.60
CA ALA A 320 12.15 0.76 -2.26
C ALA A 320 13.50 0.03 -2.06
N LEU A 321 13.58 -1.23 -2.50
CA LEU A 321 14.81 -2.02 -2.40
C LEU A 321 15.91 -1.49 -3.32
N LEU A 322 15.57 -1.10 -4.54
CA LEU A 322 16.50 -0.44 -5.45
C LEU A 322 16.98 0.90 -4.88
N GLY A 323 16.13 1.66 -4.19
CA GLY A 323 16.50 2.90 -3.50
C GLY A 323 17.52 2.67 -2.39
N ILE A 324 17.33 1.62 -1.59
CA ILE A 324 18.27 1.17 -0.55
C ILE A 324 19.61 0.78 -1.17
N VAL A 325 19.60 -0.09 -2.19
CA VAL A 325 20.82 -0.56 -2.87
C VAL A 325 21.55 0.60 -3.55
N ARG A 326 20.82 1.52 -4.18
CA ARG A 326 21.35 2.75 -4.77
C ARG A 326 22.05 3.60 -3.73
N GLN A 327 21.43 3.85 -2.57
CA GLN A 327 22.05 4.67 -1.54
C GLN A 327 23.31 4.02 -0.95
N GLN A 328 23.35 2.69 -0.84
CA GLN A 328 24.57 1.96 -0.48
C GLN A 328 25.68 2.16 -1.52
N ALA A 329 25.32 2.14 -2.80
CA ALA A 329 26.23 2.42 -3.91
C ALA A 329 26.78 3.87 -3.87
N CYS A 330 26.01 4.84 -3.37
CA CYS A 330 26.49 6.21 -3.18
C CYS A 330 27.50 6.32 -2.04
N ASN A 331 27.20 5.69 -0.90
CA ASN A 331 27.90 5.92 0.37
C ASN A 331 29.23 5.18 0.45
N SER A 332 29.32 4.05 -0.25
CA SER A 332 30.56 3.28 -0.38
C SER A 332 31.09 3.53 -1.78
N HIS A 333 32.40 3.73 -1.96
CA HIS A 333 33.04 3.66 -3.29
C HIS A 333 32.99 2.23 -3.89
N ASN A 334 31.92 1.49 -3.61
CA ASN A 334 31.74 0.10 -3.97
C ASN A 334 31.33 0.02 -5.43
N ASP A 335 32.16 -0.69 -6.19
CA ASP A 335 31.82 -1.14 -7.52
C ASP A 335 30.50 -1.93 -7.50
N PHE A 336 29.76 -1.90 -8.61
CA PHE A 336 28.56 -2.72 -8.82
C PHE A 336 28.80 -4.22 -8.57
N TYR A 337 30.07 -4.65 -8.64
CA TYR A 337 30.52 -5.96 -8.24
C TYR A 337 30.27 -6.26 -6.74
N ASN A 338 30.59 -5.32 -5.85
CA ASN A 338 30.39 -5.48 -4.41
C ASN A 338 28.89 -5.54 -4.06
N LEU A 339 28.05 -4.76 -4.74
CA LEU A 339 26.58 -4.83 -4.60
C LEU A 339 26.03 -6.18 -5.05
N ARG A 340 26.55 -6.72 -6.16
CA ARG A 340 26.21 -8.06 -6.63
C ARG A 340 26.60 -9.13 -5.61
N CYS A 341 27.81 -9.04 -5.04
CA CYS A 341 28.24 -9.95 -3.97
C CYS A 341 27.34 -9.80 -2.74
N LEU A 342 27.01 -8.57 -2.35
CA LEU A 342 26.17 -8.30 -1.19
C LEU A 342 24.77 -8.93 -1.33
N LEU A 343 24.14 -8.79 -2.50
CA LEU A 343 22.84 -9.41 -2.81
C LEU A 343 22.89 -10.95 -2.95
N ASN A 344 24.06 -11.53 -3.19
CA ASN A 344 24.21 -12.98 -3.32
C ASN A 344 24.52 -13.66 -1.98
N TYR A 345 25.30 -13.02 -1.12
CA TYR A 345 25.81 -13.63 0.11
C TYR A 345 25.04 -13.23 1.36
N TYR A 346 24.38 -12.06 1.36
CA TYR A 346 23.65 -11.59 2.53
C TYR A 346 22.14 -11.69 2.34
N PRO A 347 21.41 -12.13 3.38
CA PRO A 347 19.95 -12.03 3.40
C PRO A 347 19.53 -10.56 3.34
N LEU A 348 18.34 -10.32 2.76
CA LEU A 348 17.76 -8.99 2.57
C LEU A 348 17.61 -8.17 3.88
N THR A 349 17.73 -8.82 5.05
CA THR A 349 17.80 -8.20 6.38
C THR A 349 19.06 -7.37 6.62
N THR A 350 20.16 -7.68 5.95
CA THR A 350 21.47 -7.03 6.18
C THR A 350 21.57 -5.71 5.40
N ILE A 351 20.74 -5.55 4.37
CA ILE A 351 20.76 -4.40 3.47
C ILE A 351 19.94 -3.27 4.09
N SER A 352 20.57 -2.52 4.99
CA SER A 352 19.96 -1.38 5.68
C SER A 352 20.56 -0.06 5.27
N THR A 353 19.72 0.91 4.93
CA THR A 353 20.13 2.31 4.73
C THR A 353 19.00 3.27 5.01
N PHE A 354 19.38 4.48 5.42
CA PHE A 354 18.47 5.62 5.45
C PHE A 354 18.18 6.07 4.02
N THR A 355 16.91 6.05 3.64
CA THR A 355 16.42 6.52 2.33
C THR A 355 15.14 7.34 2.55
N TYR A 356 14.51 7.79 1.46
CA TYR A 356 13.17 8.40 1.51
C TYR A 356 12.07 7.41 1.91
N TYR A 357 12.37 6.11 1.96
CA TYR A 357 11.44 5.10 2.45
C TYR A 357 11.43 5.07 3.98
N LYS A 358 10.24 4.99 4.58
CA LYS A 358 10.03 4.98 6.04
C LYS A 358 10.78 3.87 6.75
N HIS A 359 10.92 2.71 6.11
CA HIS A 359 11.58 1.55 6.69
C HIS A 359 13.06 1.48 6.27
N LYS A 360 13.93 1.10 7.20
CA LYS A 360 15.36 0.91 6.94
C LYS A 360 15.63 -0.28 6.03
N ASN A 361 14.81 -1.33 6.20
CA ASN A 361 14.89 -2.60 5.50
C ASN A 361 13.54 -2.97 4.89
N MET A 362 13.57 -3.78 3.83
CA MET A 362 12.36 -4.39 3.28
C MET A 362 11.71 -5.38 4.25
N VAL A 363 12.50 -6.04 5.08
CA VAL A 363 11.99 -6.98 6.09
C VAL A 363 11.09 -6.28 7.10
N ASP A 364 11.45 -5.09 7.57
CA ASP A 364 10.61 -4.33 8.50
C ASP A 364 9.26 -3.97 7.85
N ALA A 365 9.27 -3.61 6.57
CA ALA A 365 8.04 -3.30 5.84
C ALA A 365 7.14 -4.52 5.70
N ILE A 366 7.69 -5.66 5.30
CA ILE A 366 6.92 -6.91 5.13
C ILE A 366 6.45 -7.44 6.49
N MET A 367 7.26 -7.29 7.54
CA MET A 367 6.95 -7.71 8.90
C MET A 367 5.68 -7.04 9.43
N GLU A 368 5.46 -5.75 9.16
CA GLU A 368 4.21 -5.08 9.56
C GLU A 368 2.98 -5.71 8.89
N SER A 369 3.09 -6.11 7.62
CA SER A 369 2.02 -6.85 6.92
C SER A 369 1.88 -8.30 7.40
N TYR A 370 2.97 -8.94 7.82
CA TYR A 370 2.95 -10.30 8.36
C TYR A 370 2.32 -10.37 9.76
N LYS A 371 2.56 -9.35 10.60
CA LYS A 371 1.98 -9.25 11.94
C LYS A 371 0.45 -9.14 11.92
N SER A 372 -0.13 -8.52 10.89
CA SER A 372 -1.59 -8.38 10.76
C SER A 372 -2.31 -9.67 10.36
N LEU A 373 -1.59 -10.72 9.96
CA LEU A 373 -2.18 -11.99 9.54
C LEU A 373 -2.65 -12.83 10.72
N THR A 374 -3.64 -13.70 10.48
CA THR A 374 -4.08 -14.72 11.44
C THR A 374 -3.02 -15.82 11.59
N GLU A 375 -3.04 -16.57 12.69
CA GLU A 375 -2.11 -17.69 12.90
C GLU A 375 -2.27 -18.80 11.83
N CYS A 376 -3.49 -19.00 11.31
CA CYS A 376 -3.74 -19.90 10.19
C CYS A 376 -3.04 -19.41 8.91
N GLN A 377 -3.25 -18.14 8.56
CA GLN A 377 -2.61 -17.51 7.39
C GLN A 377 -1.09 -17.52 7.47
N LYS A 378 -0.51 -17.32 8.66
CA LYS A 378 0.94 -17.47 8.89
C LYS A 378 1.40 -18.89 8.59
N THR A 379 0.71 -19.90 9.11
CA THR A 379 1.01 -21.31 8.85
C THR A 379 0.94 -21.66 7.35
N ILE A 380 -0.05 -21.11 6.65
CA ILE A 380 -0.16 -21.24 5.19
C ILE A 380 1.07 -20.64 4.50
N MET A 381 1.47 -19.42 4.87
CA MET A 381 2.64 -18.75 4.28
C MET A 381 3.96 -19.50 4.57
N GLU A 382 4.13 -20.02 5.78
CA GLU A 382 5.28 -20.86 6.16
C GLU A 382 5.39 -22.11 5.28
N THR A 383 4.25 -22.68 4.88
CA THR A 383 4.20 -23.85 4.00
C THR A 383 4.75 -23.55 2.60
N PHE A 384 4.51 -22.34 2.07
CA PHE A 384 4.99 -21.97 0.74
C PHE A 384 6.53 -21.89 0.63
N VAL A 385 7.26 -21.79 1.75
CA VAL A 385 8.74 -21.85 1.75
C VAL A 385 9.24 -23.16 1.13
N ILE A 386 8.47 -24.24 1.25
CA ILE A 386 8.83 -25.58 0.79
C ILE A 386 8.84 -25.66 -0.74
N PHE A 387 7.88 -25.01 -1.38
CA PHE A 387 7.73 -25.04 -2.84
C PHE A 387 8.76 -24.13 -3.54
N GLY A 388 9.45 -23.27 -2.81
CA GLY A 388 10.42 -22.32 -3.37
C GLY A 388 9.78 -21.03 -3.88
N TYR A 389 10.58 -20.21 -4.54
CA TYR A 389 10.15 -18.93 -5.14
C TYR A 389 9.87 -19.07 -6.63
N ASP A 390 9.03 -18.18 -7.17
CA ASP A 390 8.71 -18.11 -8.61
C ASP A 390 8.04 -19.37 -9.19
N GLN A 391 7.43 -20.20 -8.33
CA GLN A 391 6.69 -21.41 -8.68
C GLN A 391 5.19 -21.24 -8.40
N TRP A 392 4.37 -21.73 -9.33
CA TRP A 392 2.91 -21.72 -9.20
C TRP A 392 2.43 -23.04 -8.59
N VAL A 393 1.92 -22.96 -7.37
CA VAL A 393 1.47 -24.09 -6.57
C VAL A 393 -0.04 -24.26 -6.70
N PRO A 394 -0.54 -25.42 -7.16
CA PRO A 394 -1.96 -25.73 -7.18
C PRO A 394 -2.59 -25.75 -5.78
N LEU A 395 -3.82 -25.25 -5.65
CA LEU A 395 -4.61 -25.26 -4.41
C LEU A 395 -4.65 -26.65 -3.74
N GLU A 396 -4.72 -27.70 -4.55
CA GLU A 396 -4.77 -29.11 -4.17
C GLU A 396 -3.55 -29.53 -3.33
N LEU A 397 -2.37 -28.99 -3.65
CA LEU A 397 -1.16 -29.27 -2.87
C LEU A 397 -1.14 -28.48 -1.57
N VAL A 398 -1.61 -27.23 -1.59
CA VAL A 398 -1.67 -26.41 -0.37
C VAL A 398 -2.63 -27.03 0.65
N LEU A 399 -3.75 -27.60 0.20
CA LEU A 399 -4.72 -28.34 1.01
C LEU A 399 -4.09 -29.50 1.79
N LEU A 400 -3.17 -30.24 1.17
CA LEU A 400 -2.52 -31.40 1.80
C LEU A 400 -1.52 -30.98 2.88
N CYS A 401 -1.08 -29.72 2.86
CA CYS A 401 -0.01 -29.24 3.73
C CYS A 401 -0.49 -28.48 4.97
N VAL A 402 -1.75 -28.06 5.02
CA VAL A 402 -2.28 -27.21 6.09
C VAL A 402 -3.23 -28.01 6.98
N PRO A 403 -3.01 -28.07 8.29
CA PRO A 403 -3.90 -28.78 9.21
C PRO A 403 -5.18 -27.96 9.41
N PHE A 404 -6.31 -28.47 8.94
CA PHE A 404 -7.64 -27.96 9.31
C PHE A 404 -8.28 -28.86 10.36
N ASP A 405 -8.64 -28.29 11.51
CA ASP A 405 -9.52 -28.94 12.50
C ASP A 405 -10.96 -28.86 11.98
N ILE A 406 -11.42 -29.88 11.26
CA ILE A 406 -12.72 -29.86 10.61
C ILE A 406 -13.79 -30.42 11.55
N SER A 407 -14.83 -29.62 11.80
CA SER A 407 -16.09 -30.04 12.42
C SER A 407 -17.26 -29.75 11.47
N GLY A 408 -17.29 -30.41 10.31
CA GLY A 408 -18.40 -30.30 9.36
C GLY A 408 -18.07 -30.71 7.92
N ASP A 409 -19.10 -31.07 7.17
CA ASP A 409 -19.09 -31.54 5.76
C ASP A 409 -18.91 -30.39 4.73
N GLN A 410 -18.45 -29.20 5.16
CA GLN A 410 -18.17 -28.11 4.23
C GLN A 410 -16.89 -28.39 3.45
N ASP A 411 -16.95 -28.22 2.12
CA ASP A 411 -15.83 -28.46 1.21
C ASP A 411 -14.55 -27.75 1.69
N ILE A 412 -13.57 -28.54 2.11
CA ILE A 412 -12.26 -28.09 2.65
C ILE A 412 -11.59 -27.09 1.71
N SER A 413 -11.78 -27.28 0.39
CA SER A 413 -11.31 -26.38 -0.67
C SER A 413 -11.87 -24.97 -0.55
N CYS A 414 -13.15 -24.82 -0.20
CA CYS A 414 -13.78 -23.49 -0.01
C CYS A 414 -13.25 -22.78 1.23
N MET A 415 -13.05 -23.51 2.33
CA MET A 415 -12.44 -22.94 3.55
C MET A 415 -11.01 -22.46 3.29
N MET A 416 -10.23 -23.25 2.56
CA MET A 416 -8.87 -22.85 2.15
C MET A 416 -8.85 -21.62 1.26
N LEU A 417 -9.77 -21.53 0.30
CA LEU A 417 -9.89 -20.36 -0.54
C LEU A 417 -10.28 -19.11 0.26
N GLN A 418 -11.12 -19.24 1.28
CA GLN A 418 -11.47 -18.13 2.19
C GLN A 418 -10.26 -17.63 2.98
N GLU A 419 -9.34 -18.51 3.40
CA GLU A 419 -8.11 -18.11 4.11
C GLU A 419 -7.02 -17.57 3.17
N LEU A 420 -6.97 -18.04 1.91
CA LEU A 420 -6.01 -17.57 0.90
C LEU A 420 -6.40 -16.23 0.27
N GLU A 421 -7.69 -15.92 0.15
CA GLU A 421 -8.16 -14.70 -0.50
C GLU A 421 -7.67 -13.40 0.21
N PRO A 422 -7.65 -13.29 1.55
CA PRO A 422 -7.01 -12.18 2.27
C PRO A 422 -5.52 -12.03 1.97
N LEU A 423 -4.79 -13.14 1.79
CA LEU A 423 -3.37 -13.12 1.43
C LEU A 423 -3.13 -12.55 0.02
N VAL A 424 -4.04 -12.83 -0.90
CA VAL A 424 -4.04 -12.25 -2.24
C VAL A 424 -4.41 -10.77 -2.21
N LYS A 425 -5.47 -10.43 -1.47
CA LYS A 425 -5.92 -9.04 -1.27
C LYS A 425 -4.90 -8.16 -0.55
N SER A 426 -4.03 -8.74 0.28
CA SER A 426 -2.88 -8.07 0.89
C SER A 426 -1.64 -8.01 0.00
N SER A 427 -1.74 -8.48 -1.25
CA SER A 427 -0.66 -8.57 -2.23
C SER A 427 0.55 -9.38 -1.73
N LEU A 428 0.37 -10.28 -0.75
CA LEU A 428 1.45 -11.15 -0.25
C LEU A 428 1.57 -12.45 -1.07
N LEU A 429 0.48 -12.84 -1.72
CA LEU A 429 0.35 -14.03 -2.55
C LEU A 429 -0.25 -13.65 -3.90
N ASP A 430 0.28 -14.19 -4.98
CA ASP A 430 -0.32 -14.03 -6.31
C ASP A 430 -1.27 -15.20 -6.60
N LYS A 431 -2.40 -14.91 -7.26
CA LYS A 431 -3.42 -15.89 -7.63
C LYS A 431 -3.63 -15.87 -9.13
N ARG A 432 -3.69 -17.04 -9.75
CA ARG A 432 -4.14 -17.21 -11.13
C ARG A 432 -5.20 -18.30 -11.23
N ILE A 433 -6.06 -18.17 -12.23
CA ILE A 433 -6.99 -19.23 -12.62
C ILE A 433 -6.26 -20.10 -13.65
N ALA A 434 -6.08 -21.38 -13.34
CA ALA A 434 -5.50 -22.33 -14.26
C ALA A 434 -6.55 -22.68 -15.34
N ALA A 435 -6.41 -22.11 -16.54
CA ALA A 435 -7.25 -22.48 -17.66
C ALA A 435 -6.90 -23.91 -18.12
N LEU A 436 -7.87 -24.82 -18.05
CA LEU A 436 -7.84 -26.05 -18.85
C LEU A 436 -8.04 -25.65 -20.31
N ASP A 437 -7.18 -26.12 -21.19
CA ASP A 437 -7.29 -25.94 -22.65
C ASP A 437 -8.72 -26.25 -23.13
N GLY A 438 -9.47 -25.20 -23.49
CA GLY A 438 -10.53 -25.25 -24.50
C GLY A 438 -11.85 -25.98 -24.20
N LYS A 439 -12.17 -26.40 -22.97
CA LYS A 439 -13.52 -26.91 -22.65
C LYS A 439 -14.09 -26.24 -21.39
N VAL A 440 -14.78 -25.13 -21.62
CA VAL A 440 -15.63 -24.48 -20.61
C VAL A 440 -17.00 -25.16 -20.66
N ASP A 441 -17.12 -26.29 -19.97
CA ASP A 441 -18.43 -26.73 -19.48
C ASP A 441 -18.68 -26.00 -18.16
N SER A 442 -19.86 -25.41 -17.99
CA SER A 442 -20.23 -24.47 -16.94
C SER A 442 -20.26 -25.03 -15.51
N ASP A 443 -19.99 -26.33 -15.34
CA ASP A 443 -20.13 -27.05 -14.07
C ASP A 443 -18.78 -27.54 -13.49
N VAL A 444 -17.63 -27.16 -14.08
CA VAL A 444 -16.30 -27.55 -13.56
C VAL A 444 -15.82 -26.53 -12.52
N PRO A 445 -15.41 -26.96 -11.30
CA PRO A 445 -14.88 -26.05 -10.29
C PRO A 445 -13.63 -25.32 -10.79
N LEU A 446 -13.60 -24.00 -10.62
CA LEU A 446 -12.46 -23.17 -11.00
C LEU A 446 -11.19 -23.63 -10.28
N LEU A 447 -10.16 -23.94 -11.05
CA LEU A 447 -8.87 -24.40 -10.56
C LEU A 447 -7.95 -23.20 -10.29
N TYR A 448 -7.42 -23.10 -9.08
CA TYR A 448 -6.58 -21.98 -8.64
C TYR A 448 -5.14 -22.40 -8.42
N ASP A 449 -4.21 -21.56 -8.87
CA ASP A 449 -2.79 -21.66 -8.54
C ASP A 449 -2.35 -20.41 -7.79
N PHE A 450 -1.43 -20.61 -6.86
CA PHE A 450 -0.89 -19.58 -5.99
C PHE A 450 0.62 -19.47 -6.11
N HIS A 451 1.17 -18.29 -5.86
CA HIS A 451 2.58 -18.00 -6.08
C HIS A 451 3.13 -17.04 -5.03
N ILE A 452 4.36 -17.29 -4.57
CA ILE A 452 5.12 -16.38 -3.70
C ILE A 452 6.31 -15.80 -4.45
N ASN A 453 6.38 -14.46 -4.42
CA ASN A 453 7.48 -13.66 -4.95
C ASN A 453 8.82 -13.95 -4.23
N LEU A 454 9.94 -13.88 -4.96
CA LEU A 454 11.31 -14.08 -4.44
C LEU A 454 11.61 -13.34 -3.12
N ILE A 455 11.14 -12.10 -2.99
CA ILE A 455 11.41 -11.27 -1.81
C ILE A 455 10.64 -11.78 -0.59
N MET A 456 9.40 -12.23 -0.78
CA MET A 456 8.59 -12.80 0.29
C MET A 456 9.12 -14.17 0.70
N HIS A 457 9.54 -15.01 -0.25
CA HIS A 457 10.23 -16.26 0.05
C HIS A 457 11.54 -16.02 0.85
N SER A 458 12.33 -15.03 0.44
CA SER A 458 13.57 -14.65 1.13
C SER A 458 13.32 -14.10 2.54
N PHE A 459 12.21 -13.38 2.74
CA PHE A 459 11.76 -12.95 4.05
C PHE A 459 11.40 -14.15 4.94
N LEU A 460 10.52 -15.04 4.45
CA LEU A 460 10.07 -16.22 5.20
C LEU A 460 11.22 -17.16 5.56
N SER A 461 12.19 -17.33 4.65
CA SER A 461 13.39 -18.14 4.90
C SER A 461 14.26 -17.62 6.05
N VAL A 462 14.14 -16.33 6.40
CA VAL A 462 14.90 -15.71 7.50
C VAL A 462 14.07 -15.65 8.77
N THR A 463 12.74 -15.49 8.67
CA THR A 463 11.86 -15.35 9.83
C THR A 463 11.40 -16.68 10.40
N VAL A 464 11.27 -17.71 9.57
CA VAL A 464 10.72 -19.01 9.96
C VAL A 464 11.86 -19.99 10.21
N ASP A 465 11.77 -20.74 11.31
CA ASP A 465 12.70 -21.82 11.58
C ASP A 465 12.43 -23.00 10.63
N ARG A 466 13.39 -23.27 9.76
CA ARG A 466 13.31 -24.35 8.77
C ARG A 466 13.12 -25.71 9.43
N GLN A 467 13.68 -25.92 10.63
CA GLN A 467 13.56 -27.15 11.37
C GLN A 467 12.09 -27.42 11.78
N ALA A 468 11.38 -26.38 12.21
CA ALA A 468 9.98 -26.47 12.60
C ALA A 468 9.05 -26.78 11.42
N ILE A 469 9.35 -26.26 10.22
CA ILE A 469 8.63 -26.60 8.99
C ILE A 469 8.89 -28.05 8.60
N GLU A 470 10.15 -28.51 8.64
CA GLU A 470 10.54 -29.88 8.30
C GLU A 470 9.93 -30.91 9.27
N ASP A 471 9.82 -30.58 10.56
CA ASP A 471 9.15 -31.44 11.54
C ASP A 471 7.63 -31.49 11.32
N ARG A 472 6.98 -30.37 10.96
CA ARG A 472 5.56 -30.35 10.55
C ARG A 472 5.32 -31.15 9.28
N LEU A 473 6.20 -31.05 8.28
CA LEU A 473 6.16 -31.86 7.05
C LEU A 473 6.24 -33.36 7.37
N ARG A 474 7.14 -33.75 8.26
CA ARG A 474 7.33 -35.15 8.66
C ARG A 474 6.13 -35.71 9.43
N LEU A 475 5.53 -34.90 10.31
CA LEU A 475 4.44 -35.33 11.19
C LEU A 475 3.06 -35.31 10.51
N PHE A 476 2.76 -34.31 9.67
CA PHE A 476 1.43 -34.13 9.08
C PHE A 476 1.36 -34.45 7.58
N ILE A 477 2.38 -34.07 6.82
CA ILE A 477 2.30 -34.08 5.35
C ILE A 477 2.69 -35.46 4.80
N ARG A 478 3.71 -36.11 5.36
CA ARG A 478 4.11 -37.46 4.93
C ARG A 478 3.01 -38.52 5.13
N PRO A 479 2.29 -38.60 6.27
CA PRO A 479 1.20 -39.55 6.44
C PRO A 479 -0.02 -39.19 5.60
N ASN A 480 -0.37 -37.90 5.46
CA ASN A 480 -1.54 -37.48 4.69
C ASN A 480 -1.31 -37.61 3.19
N VAL A 481 -0.14 -37.26 2.64
CA VAL A 481 0.16 -37.45 1.21
C VAL A 481 0.27 -38.93 0.87
N SER A 482 0.90 -39.76 1.71
CA SER A 482 0.98 -41.20 1.47
C SER A 482 -0.37 -41.90 1.61
N SER A 483 -1.16 -41.58 2.64
CA SER A 483 -2.52 -42.12 2.81
C SER A 483 -3.51 -41.58 1.76
N PHE A 484 -3.34 -40.34 1.29
CA PHE A 484 -4.14 -39.74 0.22
C PHE A 484 -3.82 -40.39 -1.14
N LEU A 485 -2.54 -40.55 -1.47
CA LEU A 485 -2.09 -41.26 -2.69
C LEU A 485 -2.46 -42.75 -2.67
N LEU A 486 -2.53 -43.38 -1.48
CA LEU A 486 -2.92 -44.80 -1.32
C LEU A 486 -4.45 -45.00 -1.19
N GLY A 487 -5.20 -44.00 -0.70
CA GLY A 487 -6.60 -44.13 -0.27
C GLY A 487 -7.66 -43.66 -1.29
N HIS A 488 -7.39 -42.64 -2.11
CA HIS A 488 -8.37 -42.11 -3.06
C HIS A 488 -8.18 -42.71 -4.48
N ARG A 489 -8.75 -43.89 -4.72
CA ARG A 489 -8.93 -44.44 -6.09
C ARG A 489 -10.19 -43.95 -6.81
N CYS A 490 -11.04 -43.15 -6.16
CA CYS A 490 -12.22 -42.48 -6.74
C CYS A 490 -12.32 -41.16 -5.95
N THR A 491 -12.35 -39.96 -6.54
CA THR A 491 -13.48 -39.46 -7.34
C THR A 491 -13.15 -38.29 -8.28
N ASP A 492 -11.96 -37.67 -8.27
CA ASP A 492 -11.63 -36.56 -9.19
C ASP A 492 -10.33 -36.79 -9.98
N SER A 493 -10.48 -37.19 -11.25
CA SER A 493 -9.35 -37.48 -12.17
C SER A 493 -8.47 -36.25 -12.44
N ASN A 494 -9.05 -35.05 -12.45
CA ASN A 494 -8.33 -33.79 -12.71
C ASN A 494 -7.47 -33.35 -11.51
N PHE A 495 -7.96 -33.53 -10.28
CA PHE A 495 -7.22 -33.24 -9.05
C PHE A 495 -5.91 -34.03 -9.00
N MET A 496 -6.01 -35.36 -9.17
CA MET A 496 -4.86 -36.26 -9.12
C MET A 496 -3.88 -35.99 -10.26
N HIS A 497 -4.36 -35.67 -11.46
CA HIS A 497 -3.49 -35.35 -12.59
C HIS A 497 -2.63 -34.10 -12.34
N ARG A 498 -3.18 -33.04 -11.73
CA ARG A 498 -2.44 -31.80 -11.43
C ARG A 498 -1.37 -32.01 -10.36
N VAL A 499 -1.73 -32.72 -9.29
CA VAL A 499 -0.79 -33.08 -8.21
C VAL A 499 0.34 -33.95 -8.74
N HIS A 500 0.03 -35.01 -9.50
CA HIS A 500 1.05 -35.86 -10.11
C HIS A 500 1.91 -35.10 -11.13
N SER A 501 1.32 -34.23 -11.95
CA SER A 501 2.07 -33.38 -12.88
C SER A 501 3.06 -32.48 -12.14
N TYR A 502 2.65 -31.85 -11.04
CA TYR A 502 3.54 -30.97 -10.25
C TYR A 502 4.66 -31.76 -9.57
N ILE A 503 4.34 -32.89 -8.96
CA ILE A 503 5.33 -33.78 -8.31
C ILE A 503 6.36 -34.29 -9.33
N ASN A 504 5.90 -34.67 -10.54
CA ASN A 504 6.76 -35.13 -11.62
C ASN A 504 7.66 -34.01 -12.18
N LEU A 505 7.20 -32.75 -12.15
CA LEU A 505 7.98 -31.58 -12.57
C LEU A 505 9.03 -31.18 -11.53
N HIS A 506 8.79 -31.45 -10.25
CA HIS A 506 9.68 -31.09 -9.15
C HIS A 506 10.05 -32.29 -8.25
N PRO A 507 10.67 -33.35 -8.82
CA PRO A 507 10.95 -34.57 -8.07
C PRO A 507 11.90 -34.34 -6.89
N SER A 508 12.82 -33.36 -6.99
CA SER A 508 13.77 -33.02 -5.92
C SER A 508 13.12 -32.51 -4.63
N LEU A 509 11.94 -31.89 -4.70
CA LEU A 509 11.18 -31.46 -3.51
C LEU A 509 10.59 -32.65 -2.75
N PHE A 510 10.44 -33.78 -3.44
CA PHE A 510 9.81 -35.00 -2.93
C PHE A 510 10.77 -36.21 -2.96
N GLN A 511 12.05 -36.06 -3.32
CA GLN A 511 13.02 -37.16 -3.48
C GLN A 511 13.89 -37.45 -2.26
N GLU A 512 13.77 -36.69 -1.17
CA GLU A 512 14.15 -37.20 0.18
C GLU A 512 13.08 -38.15 0.78
N ILE A 513 12.24 -38.72 -0.09
CA ILE A 513 11.30 -39.80 0.20
C ILE A 513 11.91 -41.08 -0.40
N ILE A 514 12.98 -41.58 0.23
CA ILE A 514 13.34 -42.99 0.06
C ILE A 514 12.34 -43.77 0.89
N TYR A 515 11.51 -44.55 0.20
CA TYR A 515 10.79 -45.68 0.75
C TYR A 515 11.79 -46.58 1.50
N GLU A 516 11.90 -46.45 2.82
CA GLU A 516 12.18 -47.63 3.63
C GLU A 516 10.89 -48.44 3.62
N ASP A 517 10.77 -49.30 2.62
CA ASP A 517 9.75 -50.33 2.56
C ASP A 517 9.86 -51.18 3.83
N CYS A 518 8.92 -50.95 4.72
CA CYS A 518 8.50 -51.92 5.70
C CYS A 518 8.07 -53.21 4.96
N SER A 519 8.82 -54.27 5.28
CA SER A 519 8.42 -55.68 5.34
C SER A 519 8.81 -56.57 4.14
N PRO A 520 9.29 -57.81 4.40
CA PRO A 520 8.59 -58.76 5.26
C PRO A 520 9.42 -59.33 6.42
N GLN A 521 9.14 -58.86 7.65
CA GLN A 521 9.46 -59.58 8.90
C GLN A 521 8.36 -60.60 9.29
N ILE A 522 7.59 -61.13 8.35
CA ILE A 522 6.61 -62.20 8.62
C ILE A 522 6.87 -63.42 7.73
N LYS A 523 8.12 -63.93 7.73
CA LYS A 523 8.46 -65.30 7.30
C LYS A 523 9.92 -65.69 7.59
N ALA A 524 10.45 -65.40 8.78
CA ALA A 524 11.72 -66.01 9.22
C ALA A 524 11.93 -65.99 10.75
N ILE A 525 10.87 -65.96 11.57
CA ILE A 525 11.00 -66.35 12.99
C ILE A 525 10.78 -67.85 13.03
N GLY A 526 11.89 -68.57 13.00
CA GLY A 526 11.91 -70.02 13.15
C GLY A 526 12.99 -70.65 12.30
N GLN A 527 14.26 -70.47 12.69
CA GLN A 527 15.31 -71.50 12.74
C GLN A 527 16.70 -70.85 12.89
N TYR A 528 17.44 -71.29 13.91
CA TYR A 528 18.85 -71.00 14.27
C TYR A 528 19.10 -69.57 14.80
N ALA A 529 19.32 -69.26 16.08
CA ALA A 529 19.99 -69.96 17.18
C ALA A 529 21.35 -70.56 16.78
N GLU A 530 22.42 -69.99 17.36
CA GLU A 530 23.82 -70.42 17.34
C GLU A 530 24.67 -69.98 16.12
N ASN A 531 25.47 -68.93 16.28
CA ASN A 531 26.93 -69.06 16.50
C ASN A 531 27.68 -67.72 16.37
N ASP A 532 28.44 -67.42 17.43
CA ASP A 532 29.82 -66.92 17.44
C ASP A 532 30.21 -65.54 16.85
N SER A 533 30.63 -64.69 17.80
CA SER A 533 31.88 -63.92 17.84
C SER A 533 32.58 -63.59 16.52
N ASP A 534 32.84 -62.29 16.29
CA ASP A 534 34.21 -61.78 16.42
C ASP A 534 34.37 -60.27 16.17
N PHE A 535 35.37 -59.71 16.86
CA PHE A 535 36.08 -58.44 16.63
C PHE A 535 35.41 -57.09 16.94
N CYS A 536 35.47 -56.72 18.22
CA CYS A 536 35.83 -55.36 18.65
C CYS A 536 37.36 -55.25 18.75
N SER A 537 37.99 -54.24 18.15
CA SER A 537 39.06 -53.47 18.83
C SER A 537 39.50 -52.24 18.04
N ASN A 538 39.84 -51.20 18.82
CA ASN A 538 40.57 -49.97 18.50
C ASN A 538 39.65 -48.84 17.97
N PHE A 539 39.32 -47.78 18.73
CA PHE A 539 40.19 -46.92 19.52
C PHE A 539 39.36 -46.09 20.53
N TYR A 540 39.53 -46.38 21.83
CA TYR A 540 39.63 -45.37 22.91
C TYR A 540 41.09 -44.83 22.83
N ASP A 541 41.49 -43.64 23.24
CA ASP A 541 40.90 -42.71 24.20
C ASP A 541 41.70 -41.40 24.22
N ASN A 542 41.14 -40.47 24.99
CA ASN A 542 41.76 -39.36 25.74
C ASN A 542 41.78 -37.98 25.08
N ALA A 543 40.84 -37.09 25.42
CA ALA A 543 40.59 -36.42 26.73
C ALA A 543 41.47 -35.17 26.88
N SER A 544 40.84 -33.99 26.78
CA SER A 544 40.53 -33.08 27.91
C SER A 544 41.73 -32.17 28.24
N ASP A 545 41.61 -30.89 28.60
CA ASP A 545 40.59 -30.26 29.41
C ASP A 545 40.78 -28.72 29.46
N ASN A 546 39.71 -28.03 29.88
CA ASN A 546 39.67 -26.80 30.68
C ASN A 546 39.91 -25.37 30.11
N SER A 547 38.77 -24.66 29.99
CA SER A 547 38.37 -23.43 30.70
C SER A 547 39.41 -22.34 31.08
N ARG A 548 39.15 -21.07 30.66
CA ARG A 548 38.98 -19.90 31.55
C ARG A 548 38.78 -18.57 30.80
N ILE A 549 37.72 -17.88 31.23
CA ILE A 549 37.38 -16.47 30.97
C ILE A 549 38.39 -15.55 31.67
N THR A 550 38.93 -14.53 30.99
CA THR A 550 39.33 -13.26 31.63
C THR A 550 39.26 -12.07 30.67
N ARG A 551 38.61 -11.01 31.16
CA ARG A 551 38.52 -9.65 30.61
C ARG A 551 39.90 -9.01 30.40
N LYS A 552 40.07 -8.30 29.28
CA LYS A 552 40.99 -7.15 29.19
C LYS A 552 40.29 -5.96 28.55
N LYS A 553 40.12 -4.91 29.36
CA LYS A 553 39.84 -3.53 28.93
C LYS A 553 41.00 -3.01 28.08
N SER A 554 40.70 -2.27 27.03
CA SER A 554 41.58 -1.19 26.55
C SER A 554 40.75 0.07 26.32
N ASN A 555 41.19 1.16 26.94
CA ASN A 555 40.68 2.52 26.78
C ASN A 555 41.33 3.15 25.54
N SER A 556 40.57 3.93 24.77
CA SER A 556 41.08 5.18 24.19
C SER A 556 39.96 6.13 23.74
N THR A 557 39.78 7.20 24.52
CA THR A 557 39.59 8.60 24.10
C THR A 557 38.44 8.98 23.14
N VAL A 558 37.34 9.42 23.76
CA VAL A 558 36.64 10.71 23.59
C VAL A 558 37.04 11.56 22.37
N LYS A 559 36.06 11.85 21.50
CA LYS A 559 35.80 13.19 20.96
C LYS A 559 34.29 13.44 20.92
N ASN A 560 33.80 14.18 21.91
CA ASN A 560 32.50 14.87 21.90
C ASN A 560 32.48 15.86 20.74
N TRP A 561 31.58 15.73 19.77
CA TRP A 561 31.03 16.88 19.04
C TRP A 561 29.54 17.00 19.37
N SER A 562 29.24 18.16 19.91
CA SER A 562 27.95 18.70 20.35
C SER A 562 26.97 18.89 19.20
N ASP A 563 25.69 18.72 19.54
CA ASP A 563 24.55 19.58 19.22
C ASP A 563 24.61 20.40 17.92
N ASN A 564 23.70 20.06 17.00
CA ASN A 564 22.76 21.00 16.39
C ASN A 564 21.76 20.24 15.52
N CYS A 565 20.76 19.62 16.17
CA CYS A 565 19.52 19.22 15.52
C CYS A 565 18.45 20.27 15.87
N ILE A 566 18.30 21.27 15.02
CA ILE A 566 17.10 22.11 14.99
C ILE A 566 16.13 21.38 14.05
N PHE A 567 15.09 20.82 14.64
CA PHE A 567 13.89 20.36 13.95
C PHE A 567 13.06 21.56 13.51
N MET A 568 12.64 21.59 12.25
CA MET A 568 11.35 22.09 11.80
C MET A 568 10.85 21.20 10.67
#